data_AF-A0A822J6G2-F1
#
_entry.id   AF-A0A822J6G2-F1
#
_cell.length_a   1.000
_cell.length_b   1.000
_cell.length_c   1.000
_cell.angle_alpha   90.00
_cell.angle_beta   90.00
_cell.angle_gamma   90.00
#
_symmetry.space_group_name_H-M   'P 1'
#
loop_
_entity.id
_entity.type
_entity.pdbx_description
1 polymer ?
#
loop_
_entity_poly.entity_id
_entity_poly.type
_entity_poly.pdbx_seq_one_letter_code
_entity_poly.pdbx_strand_id
1 'polypeptide(L)' 'MVLEKISRENKLNEVITKYPATREVFIKHGMPKYAGRLPSENLEFFCRMHRVNIEQLMDELNKAAGLS' A
#
# COMPACT_ATOMS: atom_id res chain seq x y z
N MET A 1 2.75 -22.18 2.74
CA MET A 1 1.99 -20.99 3.17
C MET A 1 1.50 -20.32 1.89
N VAL A 2 0.19 -20.15 1.71
CA VAL A 2 -0.34 -19.42 0.55
C VAL A 2 0.00 -17.95 0.78
N LEU A 3 0.71 -17.33 -0.16
CA LEU A 3 0.98 -15.90 -0.13
C LEU A 3 -0.36 -15.20 -0.46
N GLU A 4 -1.03 -14.66 0.56
CA GLU A 4 -2.23 -13.86 0.35
C GLU A 4 -1.84 -12.54 -0.33
N LYS A 5 -2.50 -12.25 -1.47
CA LYS A 5 -2.33 -10.99 -2.20
C LYS A 5 -2.83 -9.82 -1.36
N ILE A 6 -2.15 -8.68 -1.50
CA ILE A 6 -2.57 -7.41 -0.92
C ILE A 6 -3.92 -7.01 -1.54
N SER A 7 -4.89 -6.71 -0.70
CA SER A 7 -6.25 -6.32 -1.04
C SER A 7 -6.60 -4.93 -0.50
N ARG A 8 -7.70 -4.35 -1.00
CA ARG A 8 -8.19 -3.01 -0.65
C ARG A 8 -8.49 -2.80 0.84
N GLU A 9 -8.73 -3.88 1.57
CA GLU A 9 -9.08 -3.87 3.00
C GLU A 9 -7.85 -3.84 3.92
N ASN A 10 -6.67 -4.21 3.39
CA ASN A 10 -5.45 -4.18 4.20
C ASN A 10 -5.14 -2.76 4.67
N LYS A 11 -4.52 -2.65 5.85
CA LYS A 11 -4.05 -1.36 6.36
C LYS A 11 -2.70 -1.00 5.76
N LEU A 12 -2.55 0.27 5.42
CA LEU A 12 -1.33 0.81 4.83
C LEU A 12 -0.09 0.54 5.70
N ASN A 13 -0.17 0.79 7.02
CA ASN A 13 0.93 0.50 7.94
C ASN A 13 1.31 -0.99 7.97
N GLU A 14 0.31 -1.89 7.97
CA GLU A 14 0.55 -3.34 7.99
C GLU A 14 1.21 -3.80 6.69
N VAL A 15 0.77 -3.27 5.54
CA VAL A 15 1.36 -3.55 4.23
C VAL A 15 2.82 -3.08 4.17
N ILE A 16 3.12 -1.85 4.57
CA ILE A 16 4.50 -1.32 4.57
C ILE A 16 5.38 -2.07 5.58
N THR A 17 4.84 -2.42 6.75
CA THR A 17 5.59 -3.16 7.78
C THR A 17 5.95 -4.56 7.30
N LYS A 18 5.01 -5.25 6.64
CA LYS A 18 5.21 -6.60 6.11
C LYS A 18 6.05 -6.61 4.83
N TYR A 19 5.89 -5.60 3.97
CA TYR A 19 6.55 -5.48 2.68
C TYR A 19 7.17 -4.08 2.51
N PRO A 20 8.35 -3.81 3.09
CA PRO A 20 8.96 -2.47 3.10
C PRO A 20 9.14 -1.83 1.71
N ALA A 21 9.35 -2.64 0.67
CA ALA A 21 9.48 -2.17 -0.72
C ALA A 21 8.22 -1.46 -1.25
N THR A 22 7.05 -1.75 -0.69
CA THR A 22 5.78 -1.10 -1.06
C THR A 22 5.72 0.38 -0.70
N ARG A 23 6.59 0.86 0.20
CA ARG A 23 6.65 2.26 0.62
C ARG A 23 6.86 3.22 -0.56
N GLU A 24 7.71 2.86 -1.51
CA GLU A 24 7.98 3.69 -2.69
C GLU A 24 6.76 3.79 -3.61
N VAL A 25 5.91 2.75 -3.65
CA VAL A 25 4.63 2.78 -4.38
C VAL A 25 3.70 3.82 -3.76
N PHE A 26 3.53 3.82 -2.44
CA PHE A 26 2.69 4.83 -1.79
C PHE A 26 3.22 6.26 -2.00
N ILE A 27 4.53 6.47 -1.90
CA ILE A 27 5.15 7.79 -2.13
C ILE A 27 4.88 8.28 -3.55
N LYS A 28 5.03 7.40 -4.55
CA LYS A 28 4.70 7.69 -5.95
C LYS A 28 3.24 8.11 -6.13
N HIS A 29 2.32 7.56 -5.33
CA HIS A 29 0.88 7.83 -5.37
C HIS A 29 0.43 8.97 -4.43
N GLY A 30 1.36 9.80 -3.94
CA GLY A 30 1.03 11.03 -3.21
C GLY A 30 1.07 10.91 -1.69
N MET A 31 1.57 9.79 -1.15
CA MET A 31 1.89 9.67 0.27
C MET A 31 3.14 10.52 0.58
N PRO A 32 3.09 11.48 1.51
CA PRO A 32 4.28 12.23 1.91
C PRO A 32 5.32 11.28 2.53
N LYS A 33 6.61 11.63 2.42
CA LYS A 33 7.67 10.86 3.08
C LYS A 33 7.53 11.02 4.60
N TYR A 34 6.93 10.05 5.27
CA TYR A 34 6.78 10.06 6.73
C TYR A 34 8.10 9.75 7.44
N ALA A 35 8.58 10.64 8.30
CA ALA A 35 9.69 10.37 9.22
C ALA A 35 9.22 9.74 10.55
N GLY A 36 7.90 9.56 10.75
CA GLY A 36 7.29 9.09 11.99
C GLY A 36 6.33 7.91 11.81
N ARG A 37 5.33 7.80 12.68
CA ARG A 37 4.33 6.72 12.66
C ARG A 37 3.57 6.68 11.34
N LEU A 38 3.46 5.49 10.74
CA LEU A 38 2.69 5.26 9.52
C LEU A 38 1.17 5.32 9.78
N PRO A 39 0.38 5.86 8.83
CA PRO A 39 -1.08 5.83 8.91
C PRO A 39 -1.63 4.40 8.98
N SER A 40 -2.66 4.19 9.81
CA SER A 40 -3.34 2.89 9.97
C SER A 40 -4.66 2.78 9.19
N GLU A 41 -4.85 3.63 8.19
CA GLU A 41 -6.00 3.58 7.28
C GLU A 41 -5.92 2.40 6.31
N ASN A 42 -7.06 1.96 5.78
CA ASN A 42 -7.08 0.95 4.73
C ASN A 42 -6.74 1.55 3.35
N LEU A 43 -6.35 0.69 2.41
CA LEU A 43 -5.93 1.15 1.08
C LEU A 43 -7.06 1.85 0.32
N GLU A 44 -8.31 1.43 0.48
CA GLU A 44 -9.45 2.10 -0.15
C GLU A 44 -9.58 3.56 0.31
N PHE A 45 -9.45 3.82 1.61
CA PHE A 45 -9.51 5.16 2.16
C PHE A 45 -8.35 6.03 1.66
N PHE A 46 -7.12 5.49 1.66
CA PHE A 46 -5.95 6.16 1.08
C PHE A 46 -6.22 6.55 -0.38
N CYS A 47 -6.72 5.61 -1.19
CA CYS A 47 -7.04 5.87 -2.60
C CYS A 47 -8.08 6.97 -2.79
N ARG A 48 -9.12 7.00 -1.97
CA ARG A 48 -10.14 8.07 -2.03
C ARG A 48 -9.55 9.43 -1.67
N MET A 49 -8.72 9.50 -0.63
CA MET A 49 -8.13 10.76 -0.17
C MET A 49 -7.11 11.32 -1.17
N HIS A 50 -6.32 10.45 -1.79
CA HIS A 50 -5.25 10.82 -2.73
C HIS A 50 -5.68 10.77 -4.21
N ARG A 51 -6.96 10.43 -4.49
CA ARG A 51 -7.52 10.25 -5.85
C ARG A 51 -6.73 9.25 -6.70
N VAL A 52 -6.31 8.14 -6.07
CA VAL A 52 -5.54 7.06 -6.67
C VAL A 52 -6.48 5.94 -7.09
N ASN A 53 -6.24 5.31 -8.24
CA ASN A 53 -6.97 4.12 -8.66
C ASN A 53 -6.58 2.91 -7.79
N ILE A 54 -7.55 2.31 -7.10
CA ILE A 54 -7.30 1.21 -6.17
C ILE A 54 -6.78 -0.06 -6.86
N GLU A 55 -7.27 -0.39 -8.06
CA GLU A 55 -6.82 -1.57 -8.81
C GLU A 55 -5.36 -1.41 -9.25
N GLN A 56 -5.00 -0.23 -9.75
CA GLN A 56 -3.62 0.10 -10.10
C GLN A 56 -2.71 0.05 -8.87
N LEU A 57 -3.12 0.63 -7.75
CA LEU A 57 -2.33 0.61 -6.51
C LEU A 57 -2.10 -0.82 -6.05
N MET A 58 -3.14 -1.66 -6.00
CA MET A 58 -3.03 -3.06 -5.59
C MET A 58 -2.09 -3.86 -6.51
N ASP A 59 -2.15 -3.67 -7.83
CA ASP A 59 -1.24 -4.33 -8.76
C ASP A 59 0.23 -3.94 -8.50
N GLU A 60 0.50 -2.64 -8.37
CA GLU A 60 1.85 -2.12 -8.07
C GLU A 60 2.36 -2.61 -6.70
N LEU A 61 1.49 -2.66 -5.68
CA LEU A 61 1.82 -3.16 -4.35
C LEU A 61 2.14 -4.66 -4.36
N ASN A 62 1.32 -5.47 -5.02
CA ASN A 62 1.55 -6.92 -5.12
C ASN A 62 2.84 -7.22 -5.88
N LYS A 63 3.14 -6.47 -6.95
CA LYS A 63 4.42 -6.57 -7.67
C LYS A 63 5.59 -6.20 -6.78
N ALA A 64 5.52 -5.07 -6.06
CA ALA A 64 6.58 -4.63 -5.15
C ALA A 64 6.78 -5.61 -3.96
N ALA A 65 5.74 -6.31 -3.54
CA ALA A 65 5.78 -7.33 -2.50
C ALA A 65 6.24 -8.71 -2.98
N GLY A 66 6.44 -8.91 -4.29
CA GLY A 66 6.81 -10.22 -4.87
C GLY A 66 5.69 -11.26 -4.84
N LEU A 67 4.42 -10.81 -4.83
CA LEU A 67 3.22 -11.65 -4.72
C LEU A 67 2.56 -11.95 -6.08
N SER A 68 3.33 -11.93 -7.17
CA SER A 68 2.85 -12.08 -8.55
C SER A 68 2.00 -13.34 -8.75
#